data_AF-A0A218QVA0-F1
#
_entry.id   AF-A0A218QVA0-F1
#
_cell.length_a   1.000
_cell.length_b   1.000
_cell.length_c   1.000
_cell.angle_alpha   90.00
_cell.angle_beta   90.00
_cell.angle_gamma   90.00
#
_symmetry.space_group_name_H-M   'P 1'
#
loop_
_entity.id
_entity.type
_entity.pdbx_description
1 polymer ?
#
loop_
_entity_poly.entity_id
_entity_poly.type
_entity_poly.pdbx_seq_one_letter_code
_entity_poly.pdbx_strand_id
1 'polypeptide(L)'
;MTTMNLGFPQGFNAGLTTEVSAEAAYTKEIPKVTVTKLRWQQYSWTAYKLTTGELVFSDRQMALAVGQSKKAAQDFVRNNNLNTILVQLPNRTLMRANPLSTVAAYWKSLLALDLITNSSNLFNWEEFLEWVEKSASKFLKSESPISKFKIDTQNLKTVVSAQPIKLQLQDELVTSNQNLELEVLVLFSGEYRISYQSGLAVIGTNLNWLKALKNSPRKLRALENKGFSGLSKLCYVHTSSCVREIETLSIDDWLTIWEYFANHNNTKASAVLKACAKESIQKRAASAATTGFNLANSNESQFLIAQ
;
A
#
# COMPACT_ATOMS: atom_id res chain seq x y z
N MET A 1 -7.31 -33.60 -66.19
CA MET A 1 -6.14 -33.48 -65.29
C MET A 1 -5.26 -32.39 -65.88
N THR A 2 -5.33 -31.20 -65.29
CA THR A 2 -4.74 -29.98 -65.85
C THR A 2 -4.05 -29.27 -64.70
N THR A 3 -2.72 -29.27 -64.72
CA THR A 3 -1.86 -28.61 -63.74
C THR A 3 -1.69 -27.15 -64.13
N MET A 4 -2.17 -26.22 -63.29
CA MET A 4 -1.87 -24.79 -63.40
C MET A 4 -0.63 -24.47 -62.56
N ASN A 5 0.46 -24.11 -63.26
CA ASN A 5 1.64 -23.46 -62.70
C ASN A 5 1.34 -21.95 -62.53
N LEU A 6 1.42 -21.43 -61.31
CA LEU A 6 1.44 -20.00 -61.04
C LEU A 6 2.87 -19.60 -60.66
N GLY A 7 3.52 -18.87 -61.59
CA GLY A 7 4.81 -18.24 -61.37
C GLY A 7 4.67 -16.97 -60.52
N PHE A 8 5.58 -16.80 -59.56
CA PHE A 8 5.76 -15.55 -58.82
C PHE A 8 6.82 -14.70 -59.52
N PRO A 9 6.57 -13.40 -59.77
CA PRO A 9 7.60 -12.51 -60.28
C PRO A 9 8.52 -12.02 -59.16
N GLN A 10 9.82 -12.09 -59.43
CA GLN A 10 10.88 -11.41 -58.70
C GLN A 10 10.79 -9.89 -58.88
N GLY A 11 11.14 -9.15 -57.83
CA GLY A 11 11.73 -7.82 -57.96
C GLY A 11 11.00 -6.71 -57.20
N PHE A 12 11.40 -6.47 -55.95
CA PHE A 12 11.42 -5.13 -55.36
C PHE A 12 12.57 -5.07 -54.33
N ASN A 13 13.70 -4.52 -54.78
CA ASN A 13 14.86 -4.17 -53.97
C ASN A 13 14.95 -2.64 -54.03
N ALA A 14 14.62 -1.94 -52.95
CA ALA A 14 15.00 -0.55 -52.73
C ALA A 14 14.70 -0.16 -51.27
N GLY A 15 15.71 0.29 -50.53
CA GLY A 15 15.50 0.99 -49.25
C GLY A 15 16.24 0.43 -48.04
N LEU A 16 17.43 -0.16 -48.21
CA LEU A 16 18.38 -0.32 -47.09
C LEU A 16 19.37 0.85 -47.13
N THR A 17 18.99 1.96 -46.52
CA THR A 17 19.90 3.06 -46.23
C THR A 17 19.75 3.46 -44.77
N THR A 18 20.83 3.23 -44.03
CA THR A 18 21.27 4.01 -42.85
C THR A 18 20.36 4.00 -41.62
N GLU A 19 20.39 2.88 -40.89
CA GLU A 19 20.34 2.89 -39.42
C GLU A 19 21.67 2.37 -38.86
N VAL A 20 22.73 3.14 -39.10
CA VAL A 20 23.97 3.06 -38.33
C VAL A 20 24.28 4.48 -37.91
N SER A 21 23.94 4.81 -36.67
CA SER A 21 24.56 5.83 -35.81
C SER A 21 23.52 6.48 -34.88
N ALA A 22 23.15 5.77 -33.82
CA ALA A 22 22.76 6.39 -32.55
C ALA A 22 23.11 5.52 -31.33
N GLU A 23 23.98 4.51 -31.49
CA GLU A 23 24.63 3.79 -30.38
C GLU A 23 25.92 4.54 -29.98
N ALA A 24 25.81 5.84 -29.77
CA ALA A 24 26.86 6.62 -29.11
C ALA A 24 26.69 6.50 -27.60
N ALA A 25 27.35 5.49 -27.04
CA ALA A 25 28.08 5.53 -25.78
C ALA A 25 27.51 6.41 -24.64
N TYR A 26 26.65 5.79 -23.82
CA TYR A 26 26.68 6.05 -22.38
C TYR A 26 26.91 4.71 -21.67
N THR A 27 28.14 4.21 -21.71
CA THR A 27 28.63 3.30 -20.67
C THR A 27 28.71 4.11 -19.38
N LYS A 28 27.55 4.35 -18.75
CA LYS A 28 27.47 5.04 -17.46
C LYS A 28 28.15 4.12 -16.46
N GLU A 29 29.42 4.39 -16.17
CA GLU A 29 30.18 3.62 -15.20
C GLU A 29 29.37 3.51 -13.91
N ILE A 30 29.23 2.30 -13.39
CA ILE A 30 28.49 2.07 -12.16
C ILE A 30 29.17 2.89 -11.06
N PRO A 31 28.45 3.79 -10.36
CA PRO A 31 29.06 4.68 -9.41
C PRO A 31 29.67 3.91 -8.24
N LYS A 32 30.91 4.24 -7.92
CA LYS A 32 31.65 3.66 -6.80
C LYS A 32 31.24 4.36 -5.50
N VAL A 33 31.20 3.61 -4.42
CA VAL A 33 30.89 4.15 -3.08
C VAL A 33 31.98 3.84 -2.07
N THR A 34 32.11 4.71 -1.07
CA THR A 34 32.94 4.50 0.11
C THR A 34 32.07 4.31 1.34
N VAL A 35 32.53 3.48 2.30
CA VAL A 35 31.83 3.30 3.57
C VAL A 35 31.94 4.60 4.37
N THR A 36 30.82 5.04 4.93
CA THR A 36 30.74 6.23 5.78
C THR A 36 29.73 6.02 6.92
N LYS A 37 29.47 7.06 7.69
CA LYS A 37 28.39 7.09 8.68
C LYS A 37 27.50 8.31 8.48
N LEU A 38 26.18 8.10 8.53
CA LEU A 38 25.23 9.16 8.84
C LEU A 38 25.35 9.47 10.33
N ARG A 39 25.60 10.73 10.70
CA ARG A 39 25.75 11.15 12.10
C ARG A 39 24.70 12.19 12.43
N TRP A 40 24.03 12.02 13.55
CA TRP A 40 23.10 13.00 14.11
C TRP A 40 23.21 12.95 15.63
N GLN A 41 23.63 14.07 16.23
CA GLN A 41 23.97 14.15 17.65
C GLN A 41 24.96 13.02 18.06
N GLN A 42 24.65 12.24 19.11
CA GLN A 42 25.42 11.06 19.54
C GLN A 42 25.15 9.79 18.71
N TYR A 43 24.17 9.81 17.80
CA TYR A 43 23.77 8.64 17.04
C TYR A 43 24.52 8.53 15.71
N SER A 44 24.84 7.31 15.31
CA SER A 44 25.48 7.06 14.02
C SER A 44 25.02 5.76 13.37
N TRP A 45 24.81 5.81 12.06
CA TRP A 45 24.41 4.66 11.25
C TRP A 45 25.39 4.47 10.10
N THR A 46 25.80 3.23 9.86
CA THR A 46 26.65 2.90 8.71
C THR A 46 25.90 3.14 7.42
N ALA A 47 26.51 3.90 6.52
CA ALA A 47 25.98 4.24 5.21
C ALA A 47 27.09 4.15 4.16
N TYR A 48 26.75 4.44 2.91
CA TYR A 48 27.70 4.58 1.82
C TYR A 48 27.63 6.00 1.26
N LYS A 49 28.77 6.53 0.83
CA LYS A 49 28.89 7.84 0.19
C LYS A 49 29.22 7.65 -1.28
N LEU A 50 28.41 8.23 -2.15
CA LEU A 50 28.70 8.34 -3.58
C LEU A 50 29.82 9.37 -3.82
N THR A 51 30.46 9.32 -4.98
CA THR A 51 31.45 10.33 -5.41
C THR A 51 30.85 11.74 -5.49
N THR A 52 29.54 11.84 -5.72
CA THR A 52 28.75 13.09 -5.69
C THR A 52 28.61 13.67 -4.28
N GLY A 53 28.94 12.89 -3.25
CA GLY A 53 28.76 13.24 -1.85
C GLY A 53 27.42 12.80 -1.26
N GLU A 54 26.48 12.33 -2.08
CA GLU A 54 25.19 11.81 -1.66
C GLU A 54 25.34 10.53 -0.81
N LEU A 55 24.50 10.41 0.23
CA LEU A 55 24.44 9.24 1.09
C LEU A 55 23.42 8.24 0.58
N VAL A 56 23.81 6.98 0.54
CA VAL A 56 22.97 5.85 0.15
C VAL A 56 23.09 4.70 1.14
N PHE A 57 22.03 3.91 1.26
CA PHE A 57 21.91 2.81 2.21
C PHE A 57 21.59 1.51 1.49
N SER A 58 22.24 0.42 1.86
CA SER A 58 21.72 -0.91 1.51
C SER A 58 20.37 -1.16 2.18
N ASP A 59 19.56 -2.07 1.63
CA ASP A 59 18.29 -2.49 2.24
C ASP A 59 18.48 -2.92 3.70
N ARG A 60 19.60 -3.58 4.01
CA ARG A 60 19.92 -4.05 5.36
C ARG A 60 20.25 -2.89 6.30
N GLN A 61 21.05 -1.91 5.87
CA GLN A 61 21.38 -0.75 6.71
C GLN A 61 20.13 0.09 6.99
N MET A 62 19.29 0.30 5.97
CA MET A 62 18.02 1.00 6.09
C MET A 62 17.08 0.31 7.08
N ALA A 63 16.96 -1.03 7.02
CA ALA A 63 16.10 -1.80 7.91
C ALA A 63 16.63 -1.89 9.35
N LEU A 64 17.94 -2.12 9.53
CA LEU A 64 18.55 -2.27 10.86
C LEU A 64 18.44 -1.02 11.72
N ALA A 65 18.46 0.17 11.10
CA ALA A 65 18.33 1.45 11.81
C ALA A 65 17.01 1.56 12.60
N VAL A 66 15.97 0.86 12.16
CA VAL A 66 14.60 0.90 12.71
C VAL A 66 14.15 -0.47 13.25
N GLY A 67 15.09 -1.42 13.38
CA GLY A 67 14.81 -2.76 13.93
C GLY A 67 13.90 -3.63 13.04
N GLN A 68 13.88 -3.35 11.74
CA GLN A 68 13.08 -4.08 10.76
C GLN A 68 13.91 -5.13 9.99
N SER A 69 13.20 -6.08 9.36
CA SER A 69 13.86 -7.06 8.49
C SER A 69 14.26 -6.45 7.15
N LYS A 70 15.36 -6.94 6.55
CA LYS A 70 15.77 -6.56 5.19
C LYS A 70 14.64 -6.74 4.17
N LYS A 71 13.84 -7.81 4.33
CA LYS A 71 12.73 -8.12 3.43
C LYS A 71 11.64 -7.07 3.52
N ALA A 72 11.24 -6.64 4.73
CA ALA A 72 10.25 -5.58 4.91
C ALA A 72 10.67 -4.26 4.24
N ALA A 73 11.95 -3.89 4.35
CA ALA A 73 12.51 -2.73 3.66
C ALA A 73 12.47 -2.87 2.13
N GLN A 74 12.82 -4.06 1.61
CA GLN A 74 12.74 -4.34 0.16
C GLN A 74 11.31 -4.31 -0.38
N ASP A 75 10.38 -4.89 0.37
CA ASP A 75 8.96 -4.94 0.01
C ASP A 75 8.39 -3.51 0.03
N PHE A 76 8.74 -2.69 1.02
CA PHE A 76 8.35 -1.28 1.03
C PHE A 76 8.87 -0.52 -0.19
N VAL A 77 10.16 -0.60 -0.51
CA VAL A 77 10.76 0.10 -1.67
C VAL A 77 10.10 -0.34 -2.97
N ARG A 78 9.86 -1.65 -3.13
CA ARG A 78 9.23 -2.22 -4.33
C ARG A 78 7.77 -1.80 -4.45
N ASN A 79 7.00 -1.94 -3.37
CA ASN A 79 5.57 -1.63 -3.37
C ASN A 79 5.31 -0.13 -3.56
N ASN A 80 6.28 0.71 -3.18
CA ASN A 80 6.21 2.16 -3.31
C ASN A 80 6.91 2.73 -4.55
N ASN A 81 7.42 1.88 -5.44
CA ASN A 81 8.17 2.27 -6.65
C ASN A 81 9.27 3.32 -6.35
N LEU A 82 9.94 3.18 -5.20
CA LEU A 82 10.92 4.16 -4.77
C LEU A 82 12.24 3.97 -5.53
N ASN A 83 12.95 5.08 -5.70
CA ASN A 83 14.20 5.09 -6.46
C ASN A 83 15.26 4.23 -5.76
N THR A 84 15.97 3.44 -6.55
CA THR A 84 17.16 2.67 -6.13
C THR A 84 18.25 2.82 -7.16
N ILE A 85 19.50 2.82 -6.70
CA ILE A 85 20.68 2.99 -7.54
C ILE A 85 21.54 1.73 -7.41
N LEU A 86 22.01 1.21 -8.52
CA LEU A 86 23.03 0.15 -8.52
C LEU A 86 24.41 0.81 -8.31
N VAL A 87 25.13 0.38 -7.28
CA VAL A 87 26.44 0.94 -6.92
C VAL A 87 27.50 -0.15 -6.82
N GLN A 88 28.76 0.21 -6.99
CA GLN A 88 29.90 -0.69 -6.80
C GLN A 88 30.58 -0.43 -5.45
N LEU A 89 30.63 -1.46 -4.60
CA LEU A 89 31.32 -1.44 -3.32
C LEU A 89 32.86 -1.47 -3.49
N PRO A 90 33.65 -1.11 -2.47
CA PRO A 90 35.12 -1.14 -2.55
C PRO A 90 35.71 -2.50 -2.93
N ASN A 91 35.04 -3.59 -2.55
CA ASN A 91 35.39 -4.96 -2.92
C ASN A 91 34.93 -5.36 -4.33
N ARG A 92 34.54 -4.39 -5.17
CA ARG A 92 34.01 -4.54 -6.54
C ARG A 92 32.65 -5.22 -6.67
N THR A 93 32.01 -5.61 -5.56
CA THR A 93 30.67 -6.20 -5.60
C THR A 93 29.62 -5.15 -5.93
N LEU A 94 28.60 -5.55 -6.69
CA LEU A 94 27.48 -4.69 -7.04
C LEU A 94 26.38 -4.82 -5.99
N MET A 95 25.81 -3.68 -5.60
CA MET A 95 24.78 -3.63 -4.58
C MET A 95 23.70 -2.63 -4.97
N ARG A 96 22.45 -2.97 -4.68
CA ARG A 96 21.35 -2.01 -4.73
C ARG A 96 21.40 -1.12 -3.49
N ALA A 97 21.44 0.18 -3.71
CA ALA A 97 21.43 1.19 -2.67
C ALA A 97 20.22 2.10 -2.80
N ASN A 98 19.72 2.53 -1.66
CA ASN A 98 18.57 3.40 -1.50
C ASN A 98 19.10 4.81 -1.16
N PRO A 99 18.78 5.84 -1.97
CA PRO A 99 19.06 7.22 -1.63
C PRO A 99 18.50 7.63 -0.27
N LEU A 100 19.10 8.65 0.35
CA LEU A 100 18.65 9.14 1.66
C LEU A 100 17.16 9.55 1.67
N SER A 101 16.63 10.03 0.54
CA SER A 101 15.20 10.34 0.36
C SER A 101 14.31 9.09 0.47
N THR A 102 14.68 7.99 -0.18
CA THR A 102 13.99 6.70 -0.07
C THR A 102 14.04 6.18 1.38
N VAL A 103 15.19 6.32 2.04
CA VAL A 103 15.38 5.94 3.44
C VAL A 103 14.49 6.75 4.38
N ALA A 104 14.41 8.07 4.17
CA ALA A 104 13.55 8.96 4.95
C ALA A 104 12.08 8.59 4.81
N ALA A 105 11.61 8.36 3.57
CA ALA A 105 10.24 7.94 3.30
C ALA A 105 9.89 6.62 4.02
N TYR A 106 10.81 5.65 4.01
CA TYR A 106 10.63 4.39 4.73
C TYR A 106 10.54 4.59 6.23
N TRP A 107 11.50 5.28 6.85
CA TRP A 107 11.49 5.49 8.30
C TRP A 107 10.28 6.32 8.76
N LYS A 108 9.87 7.32 7.98
CA LYS A 108 8.65 8.11 8.25
C LYS A 108 7.40 7.25 8.23
N SER A 109 7.30 6.31 7.28
CA SER A 109 6.17 5.37 7.22
C SER A 109 6.11 4.46 8.45
N LEU A 110 7.27 4.02 8.97
CA LEU A 110 7.32 3.19 10.17
C LEU A 110 7.00 3.98 11.43
N LEU A 111 7.46 5.23 11.53
CA LEU A 111 7.12 6.11 12.65
C LEU A 111 5.62 6.37 12.73
N ALA A 112 4.99 6.67 11.58
CA ALA A 112 3.54 6.90 11.52
C ALA A 112 2.71 5.65 11.88
N LEU A 113 3.31 4.46 11.78
CA LEU A 113 2.67 3.19 12.11
C LEU A 113 3.09 2.63 13.48
N ASP A 114 3.94 3.36 14.22
CA ASP A 114 4.54 2.92 15.48
C ASP A 114 5.26 1.55 15.38
N LEU A 115 5.93 1.31 14.25
CA LEU A 115 6.61 0.04 13.94
C LEU A 115 8.13 0.10 14.18
N ILE A 116 8.65 1.16 14.78
CA ILE A 116 10.08 1.26 15.04
C ILE A 116 10.40 0.51 16.33
N THR A 117 11.00 -0.67 16.21
CA THR A 117 11.29 -1.54 17.36
C THR A 117 12.60 -1.20 18.08
N ASN A 118 13.44 -0.35 17.46
CA ASN A 118 14.74 0.06 17.99
C ASN A 118 14.72 1.49 18.57
N SER A 119 13.58 1.94 19.07
CA SER A 119 13.47 3.22 19.76
C SER A 119 13.97 3.07 21.19
N SER A 120 15.22 3.42 21.44
CA SER A 120 15.56 3.87 22.79
C SER A 120 14.61 5.03 23.14
N ASN A 121 13.93 5.01 24.29
CA ASN A 121 12.92 6.02 24.68
C ASN A 121 13.43 7.49 24.66
N LEU A 122 14.74 7.68 24.48
CA LEU A 122 15.42 8.96 24.40
C LEU A 122 15.62 9.47 22.96
N PHE A 123 15.33 8.67 21.93
CA PHE A 123 15.55 9.06 20.54
C PHE A 123 14.33 9.76 19.94
N ASN A 124 14.46 11.05 19.64
CA ASN A 124 13.44 11.84 18.97
C ASN A 124 13.42 11.56 17.46
N TRP A 125 12.60 10.59 17.03
CA TRP A 125 12.47 10.22 15.62
C TRP A 125 11.90 11.33 14.73
N GLU A 126 11.01 12.16 15.25
CA GLU A 126 10.38 13.24 14.47
C GLU A 126 11.42 14.29 14.08
N GLU A 127 12.18 14.79 15.06
CA GLU A 127 13.24 15.77 14.85
C GLU A 127 14.35 15.22 13.94
N PHE A 128 14.71 13.95 14.15
CA PHE A 128 15.68 13.28 13.30
C PHE A 128 15.22 13.20 11.84
N LEU A 129 13.96 12.79 11.59
CA LEU A 129 13.44 12.67 10.23
C LEU A 129 13.33 14.03 9.53
N GLU A 130 12.94 15.07 10.26
CA GLU A 130 12.95 16.43 9.72
C GLU A 130 14.37 16.85 9.30
N TRP A 131 15.38 16.53 10.11
CA TRP A 131 16.78 16.77 9.77
C TRP A 131 17.25 15.93 8.56
N VAL A 132 16.83 14.66 8.46
CA VAL A 132 17.15 13.79 7.32
C VAL A 132 16.53 14.33 6.04
N GLU A 133 15.26 14.74 6.04
CA GLU A 133 14.56 15.31 4.88
C GLU A 133 15.23 16.62 4.41
N LYS A 134 15.56 17.51 5.36
CA LYS A 134 16.34 18.74 5.08
C LYS A 134 17.70 18.42 4.47
N SER A 135 18.36 17.37 4.97
CA SER A 135 19.67 16.95 4.47
C SER A 135 19.59 16.34 3.07
N ALA A 136 18.60 15.49 2.79
CA ALA A 136 18.35 14.91 1.47
C ALA A 136 18.07 16.01 0.43
N SER A 137 17.34 17.05 0.82
CA SER A 137 17.00 18.20 -0.04
C SER A 137 18.22 19.03 -0.45
N LYS A 138 19.30 19.04 0.35
CA LYS A 138 20.55 19.75 0.00
C LYS A 138 21.27 19.10 -1.19
N PHE A 139 21.18 17.78 -1.33
CA PHE A 139 21.83 17.04 -2.41
C PHE A 139 21.05 17.12 -3.75
N LEU A 140 19.75 17.42 -3.70
CA LEU A 140 18.90 17.58 -4.88
C LEU A 140 19.14 18.89 -5.66
N LYS A 141 19.87 19.87 -5.09
CA LYS A 141 20.20 21.14 -5.77
C LYS A 141 21.36 21.03 -6.77
N SER A 142 22.06 19.89 -6.79
CA SER A 142 22.99 19.57 -7.88
C SER A 142 22.15 19.04 -9.03
N GLU A 143 22.11 19.78 -10.15
CA GLU A 143 21.46 19.40 -11.41
C GLU A 143 21.97 18.05 -11.93
N SER A 144 21.46 16.97 -11.35
CA SER A 144 21.60 15.64 -11.90
C SER A 144 20.37 15.38 -12.79
N PRO A 145 20.54 14.81 -14.00
CA PRO A 145 19.44 14.55 -14.94
C PRO A 145 18.43 13.48 -14.48
N ILE A 146 18.31 13.20 -13.18
CA ILE A 146 17.45 12.15 -12.61
C ILE A 146 16.18 12.75 -11.97
N SER A 147 16.10 14.08 -11.86
CA SER A 147 14.97 14.82 -11.26
C SER A 147 13.80 15.05 -12.24
N LYS A 148 13.25 13.98 -12.84
CA LYS A 148 11.94 14.03 -13.53
C LYS A 148 11.15 12.73 -13.38
N PHE A 149 11.02 12.22 -12.16
CA PHE A 149 9.97 11.26 -11.84
C PHE A 149 8.99 11.90 -10.88
N LYS A 150 7.85 12.36 -11.42
CA LYS A 150 6.65 12.56 -10.62
C LYS A 150 6.23 11.17 -10.13
N ILE A 151 6.25 10.97 -8.82
CA ILE A 151 5.75 9.76 -8.19
C ILE A 151 4.25 9.69 -8.52
N ASP A 152 3.87 8.72 -9.34
CA ASP A 152 2.47 8.43 -9.60
C ASP A 152 1.94 7.56 -8.45
N THR A 153 1.42 8.24 -7.43
CA THR A 153 0.85 7.65 -6.21
C THR A 153 -0.42 6.81 -6.44
N GLN A 154 -0.96 6.75 -7.67
CA GLN A 154 -2.26 6.13 -7.93
C GLN A 154 -2.23 4.60 -8.09
N ASN A 155 -1.07 3.98 -8.28
CA ASN A 155 -0.95 2.52 -8.50
C ASN A 155 -0.22 1.77 -7.37
N LEU A 156 -0.06 2.40 -6.22
CA LEU A 156 0.51 1.76 -5.05
C LEU A 156 -0.48 0.72 -4.49
N LYS A 157 -0.12 -0.57 -4.54
CA LYS A 157 -0.67 -1.57 -3.60
C LYS A 157 -0.12 -1.25 -2.21
N THR A 158 -0.54 -0.12 -1.64
CA THR A 158 -0.22 0.26 -0.28
C THR A 158 -0.89 -0.75 0.64
N VAL A 159 -0.09 -1.56 1.31
CA VAL A 159 -0.58 -2.34 2.43
C VAL A 159 -0.69 -1.40 3.62
N VAL A 160 -1.90 -1.22 4.15
CA VAL A 160 -2.18 -0.23 5.20
C VAL A 160 -2.60 -0.95 6.48
N SER A 161 -2.07 -0.54 7.63
CA SER A 161 -2.54 -1.04 8.92
C SER A 161 -3.98 -0.58 9.17
N ALA A 162 -4.84 -1.47 9.65
CA ALA A 162 -6.24 -1.16 9.90
C ALA A 162 -6.75 -1.79 11.21
N GLN A 163 -7.63 -1.05 11.88
CA GLN A 163 -8.31 -1.50 13.09
C GLN A 163 -9.72 -2.03 12.74
N PRO A 164 -10.06 -3.26 13.17
CA PRO A 164 -11.37 -3.83 12.90
C PRO A 164 -12.42 -3.33 13.90
N ILE A 165 -13.56 -2.89 13.39
CA ILE A 165 -14.74 -2.48 14.16
C ILE A 165 -15.92 -3.35 13.72
N LYS A 166 -16.58 -3.99 14.68
CA LYS A 166 -17.80 -4.76 14.45
C LYS A 166 -19.02 -3.87 14.61
N LEU A 167 -19.88 -3.85 13.59
CA LEU A 167 -21.10 -3.07 13.54
C LEU A 167 -22.32 -3.99 13.50
N GLN A 168 -23.30 -3.71 14.35
CA GLN A 168 -24.64 -4.26 14.27
C GLN A 168 -25.46 -3.37 13.32
N LEU A 169 -26.01 -3.94 12.25
CA LEU A 169 -26.79 -3.18 11.27
C LEU A 169 -28.29 -3.12 11.58
N GLN A 170 -28.81 -3.99 12.45
CA GLN A 170 -30.22 -3.99 12.83
C GLN A 170 -30.49 -3.18 14.11
N ASP A 171 -31.63 -2.50 14.12
CA ASP A 171 -32.26 -2.01 15.35
C ASP A 171 -32.90 -3.20 16.06
N GLU A 172 -32.76 -3.27 17.39
CA GLU A 172 -33.30 -4.33 18.27
C GLU A 172 -34.82 -4.56 18.15
N LEU A 173 -35.54 -3.64 17.50
CA LEU A 173 -37.00 -3.63 17.39
C LEU A 173 -37.57 -4.40 16.18
N VAL A 174 -36.74 -4.97 15.30
CA VAL A 174 -37.23 -5.74 14.14
C VAL A 174 -37.08 -7.23 14.39
N THR A 175 -38.21 -7.91 14.60
CA THR A 175 -38.42 -9.35 14.89
C THR A 175 -37.93 -10.35 13.84
N SER A 176 -37.11 -9.93 12.88
CA SER A 176 -36.45 -10.85 11.95
C SER A 176 -35.17 -11.38 12.58
N ASN A 177 -35.09 -12.71 12.80
CA ASN A 177 -33.96 -13.47 13.36
C ASN A 177 -32.63 -13.38 12.56
N GLN A 178 -32.25 -12.22 12.02
CA GLN A 178 -31.08 -12.06 11.16
C GLN A 178 -30.10 -11.09 11.79
N ASN A 179 -29.20 -11.58 12.63
CA ASN A 179 -28.05 -10.78 13.08
C ASN A 179 -27.18 -10.40 11.87
N LEU A 180 -27.25 -9.13 11.47
CA LEU A 180 -26.43 -8.54 10.43
C LEU A 180 -25.21 -7.88 11.09
N GLU A 181 -24.17 -8.69 11.28
CA GLU A 181 -22.87 -8.21 11.77
C GLU A 181 -21.96 -7.87 10.59
N LEU A 182 -21.44 -6.64 10.57
CA LEU A 182 -20.50 -6.15 9.57
C LEU A 182 -19.19 -5.73 10.23
N GLU A 183 -18.06 -6.23 9.74
CA GLU A 183 -16.73 -5.81 10.15
C GLU A 183 -16.23 -4.73 9.18
N VAL A 184 -15.96 -3.55 9.73
CA VAL A 184 -15.41 -2.40 9.02
C VAL A 184 -13.98 -2.18 9.51
N LEU A 185 -13.07 -2.04 8.57
CA LEU A 185 -11.67 -1.75 8.83
C LEU A 185 -11.46 -0.23 8.71
N VAL A 186 -10.98 0.38 9.80
CA VAL A 186 -10.60 1.80 9.82
C VAL A 186 -9.10 1.88 9.56
N LEU A 187 -8.74 2.53 8.46
CA LEU A 187 -7.35 2.79 8.11
C LEU A 187 -6.85 4.00 8.91
N PHE A 188 -5.54 4.09 9.12
CA PHE A 188 -4.93 5.25 9.80
C PHE A 188 -5.23 6.59 9.11
N SER A 189 -5.50 6.59 7.80
CA SER A 189 -5.94 7.77 7.06
C SER A 189 -7.35 8.26 7.44
N GLY A 190 -8.08 7.53 8.31
CA GLY A 190 -9.50 7.76 8.57
C GLY A 190 -10.43 7.18 7.50
N GLU A 191 -9.88 6.52 6.47
CA GLU A 191 -10.67 5.84 5.45
C GLU A 191 -11.29 4.56 6.03
N TYR A 192 -12.57 4.34 5.74
CA TYR A 192 -13.27 3.12 6.11
C TYR A 192 -13.34 2.16 4.92
N ARG A 193 -12.99 0.90 5.15
CA ARG A 193 -13.02 -0.17 4.14
C ARG A 193 -13.63 -1.43 4.70
N ILE A 194 -14.12 -2.31 3.83
CA ILE A 194 -14.75 -3.57 4.24
C ILE A 194 -14.05 -4.72 3.53
N SER A 195 -13.78 -5.79 4.28
CA SER A 195 -13.15 -7.00 3.76
C SER A 195 -14.09 -7.80 2.85
N TYR A 196 -13.52 -8.53 1.90
CA TYR A 196 -14.29 -9.41 0.98
C TYR A 196 -15.17 -10.39 1.73
N GLN A 197 -14.62 -10.93 2.83
CA GLN A 197 -15.33 -11.86 3.69
C GLN A 197 -16.51 -11.22 4.38
N SER A 198 -16.31 -10.09 5.06
CA SER A 198 -17.40 -9.48 5.81
C SER A 198 -18.51 -8.95 4.90
N GLY A 199 -18.16 -8.26 3.82
CA GLY A 199 -19.14 -7.65 2.91
C GLY A 199 -19.99 -8.67 2.13
N LEU A 200 -19.46 -9.87 1.85
CA LEU A 200 -20.26 -10.96 1.25
C LEU A 200 -21.01 -11.78 2.29
N ALA A 201 -20.43 -11.99 3.47
CA ALA A 201 -21.06 -12.76 4.56
C ALA A 201 -22.35 -12.10 5.06
N VAL A 202 -22.37 -10.76 5.19
CA VAL A 202 -23.54 -10.03 5.67
C VAL A 202 -24.77 -10.21 4.76
N ILE A 203 -24.56 -10.44 3.46
CA ILE A 203 -25.63 -10.74 2.48
C ILE A 203 -25.78 -12.23 2.18
N GLY A 204 -25.07 -13.10 2.91
CA GLY A 204 -25.12 -14.56 2.75
C GLY A 204 -24.61 -15.07 1.39
N THR A 205 -23.67 -14.36 0.76
CA THR A 205 -23.10 -14.73 -0.55
C THR A 205 -21.73 -15.40 -0.42
N ASN A 206 -21.40 -16.27 -1.37
CA ASN A 206 -20.11 -16.97 -1.39
C ASN A 206 -18.94 -16.03 -1.73
N LEU A 207 -17.84 -16.14 -0.95
CA LEU A 207 -16.56 -15.46 -1.13
C LEU A 207 -15.98 -15.50 -2.56
N ASN A 208 -16.24 -16.59 -3.29
CA ASN A 208 -15.74 -16.78 -4.65
C ASN A 208 -16.47 -15.91 -5.68
N TRP A 209 -17.59 -15.27 -5.33
CA TRP A 209 -18.34 -14.44 -6.27
C TRP A 209 -17.50 -13.27 -6.80
N LEU A 210 -16.76 -12.58 -5.92
CA LEU A 210 -15.86 -11.48 -6.32
C LEU A 210 -14.71 -12.00 -7.20
N LYS A 211 -14.16 -13.18 -6.90
CA LYS A 211 -13.11 -13.81 -7.72
C LYS A 211 -13.63 -14.15 -9.12
N ALA A 212 -14.86 -14.65 -9.21
CA ALA A 212 -15.51 -15.00 -10.46
C ALA A 212 -15.95 -13.77 -11.28
N LEU A 213 -15.99 -12.57 -10.68
CA LEU A 213 -16.42 -11.35 -11.36
C LEU A 213 -15.56 -11.02 -12.59
N LYS A 214 -14.23 -11.27 -12.49
CA LYS A 214 -13.28 -11.10 -13.61
C LYS A 214 -13.63 -11.95 -14.83
N ASN A 215 -14.28 -13.09 -14.60
CA ASN A 215 -14.68 -14.02 -15.65
C ASN A 215 -16.10 -13.75 -16.16
N SER A 216 -16.78 -12.72 -15.64
CA SER A 216 -18.15 -12.35 -16.03
C SER A 216 -18.23 -10.90 -16.48
N PRO A 217 -17.83 -10.59 -17.74
CA PRO A 217 -17.81 -9.22 -18.27
C PRO A 217 -19.17 -8.52 -18.17
N ARG A 218 -20.26 -9.27 -18.31
CA ARG A 218 -21.63 -8.73 -18.20
C ARG A 218 -21.92 -8.22 -16.79
N LYS A 219 -21.53 -8.96 -15.75
CA LYS A 219 -21.73 -8.55 -14.35
C LYS A 219 -20.83 -7.38 -14.00
N LEU A 220 -19.57 -7.43 -14.44
CA LEU A 220 -18.62 -6.35 -14.21
C LEU A 220 -19.12 -5.03 -14.82
N ARG A 221 -19.53 -5.03 -16.10
CA ARG A 221 -20.11 -3.84 -16.74
C ARG A 221 -21.36 -3.33 -16.01
N ALA A 222 -22.22 -4.22 -15.52
CA ALA A 222 -23.41 -3.83 -14.77
C ALA A 222 -23.05 -3.11 -13.46
N LEU A 223 -21.95 -3.48 -12.81
CA LEU A 223 -21.43 -2.81 -11.61
C LEU A 223 -20.70 -1.51 -11.97
N GLU A 224 -19.85 -1.52 -13.00
CA GLU A 224 -19.11 -0.34 -13.47
C GLU A 224 -20.07 0.79 -13.87
N ASN A 225 -21.17 0.46 -14.55
CA ASN A 225 -22.22 1.41 -14.90
C ASN A 225 -22.92 2.04 -13.68
N LYS A 226 -22.77 1.44 -12.50
CA LYS A 226 -23.27 1.95 -11.22
C LYS A 226 -22.19 2.60 -10.36
N GLY A 227 -20.98 2.77 -10.89
CA GLY A 227 -19.87 3.42 -10.18
C GLY A 227 -18.93 2.49 -9.43
N PHE A 228 -19.01 1.16 -9.63
CA PHE A 228 -18.03 0.24 -9.07
C PHE A 228 -16.64 0.49 -9.66
N SER A 229 -15.68 0.85 -8.79
CA SER A 229 -14.29 1.10 -9.17
C SER A 229 -13.47 -0.18 -9.24
N GLY A 230 -13.80 -1.17 -8.40
CA GLY A 230 -13.03 -2.41 -8.25
C GLY A 230 -11.63 -2.24 -7.67
N LEU A 231 -11.31 -1.06 -7.11
CA LEU A 231 -9.99 -0.77 -6.56
C LEU A 231 -9.80 -1.42 -5.19
N SER A 232 -9.16 -2.58 -5.18
CA SER A 232 -8.84 -3.31 -3.96
C SER A 232 -7.59 -2.76 -3.27
N LYS A 233 -7.61 -2.75 -1.93
CA LYS A 233 -6.44 -2.47 -1.08
C LYS A 233 -6.21 -3.65 -0.13
N LEU A 234 -4.95 -3.98 0.10
CA LEU A 234 -4.56 -4.96 1.11
C LEU A 234 -4.37 -4.25 2.45
N CYS A 235 -4.90 -4.83 3.53
CA CYS A 235 -4.80 -4.28 4.87
C CYS A 235 -4.19 -5.32 5.82
N TYR A 236 -3.32 -4.87 6.72
CA TYR A 236 -2.87 -5.67 7.85
C TYR A 236 -3.76 -5.42 9.05
N VAL A 237 -4.41 -6.47 9.54
CA VAL A 237 -5.23 -6.45 10.74
C VAL A 237 -4.49 -7.21 11.83
N HIS A 238 -4.11 -6.47 12.87
CA HIS A 238 -3.48 -7.03 14.06
C HIS A 238 -4.55 -7.64 14.96
N THR A 239 -4.46 -8.95 15.20
CA THR A 239 -5.24 -9.65 16.21
C THR A 239 -4.31 -10.10 17.33
N SER A 240 -4.86 -10.44 18.50
CA SER A 240 -4.07 -10.88 19.67
C SER A 240 -3.13 -12.06 19.40
N SER A 241 -3.44 -12.89 18.38
CA SER A 241 -2.69 -14.08 18.03
C SER A 241 -1.86 -13.97 16.74
N CYS A 242 -2.20 -13.05 15.83
CA CYS A 242 -1.52 -12.93 14.53
C CYS A 242 -1.81 -11.62 13.78
N VAL A 243 -0.94 -11.29 12.83
CA VAL A 243 -1.21 -10.27 11.80
C VAL A 243 -1.84 -10.97 10.60
N ARG A 244 -3.05 -10.55 10.20
CA ARG A 244 -3.74 -11.08 9.02
C ARG A 244 -3.71 -10.07 7.89
N GLU A 245 -3.38 -10.53 6.69
CA GLU A 245 -3.50 -9.75 5.46
C GLU A 245 -4.88 -9.95 4.86
N ILE A 246 -5.60 -8.87 4.61
CA ILE A 246 -7.00 -8.89 4.18
C ILE A 246 -7.21 -7.98 2.97
N GLU A 247 -7.84 -8.49 1.92
CA GLU A 247 -8.24 -7.70 0.76
C GLU A 247 -9.57 -6.98 1.01
N THR A 248 -9.61 -5.69 0.65
CA THR A 248 -10.70 -4.77 1.00
C THR A 248 -11.15 -3.93 -0.18
N LEU A 249 -12.43 -3.57 -0.20
CA LEU A 249 -13.00 -2.56 -1.11
C LEU A 249 -13.46 -1.33 -0.32
N SER A 250 -13.66 -0.23 -1.05
CA SER A 250 -14.26 0.99 -0.49
C SER A 250 -15.71 0.75 -0.08
N ILE A 251 -16.25 1.59 0.80
CA ILE A 251 -17.67 1.52 1.16
C ILE A 251 -18.56 1.67 -0.08
N ASP A 252 -18.22 2.59 -0.99
CA ASP A 252 -19.04 2.87 -2.17
C ASP A 252 -19.11 1.66 -3.13
N ASP A 253 -18.00 0.96 -3.30
CA ASP A 253 -17.98 -0.29 -4.06
C ASP A 253 -18.90 -1.35 -3.41
N TRP A 254 -18.89 -1.45 -2.08
CA TRP A 254 -19.75 -2.39 -1.36
C TRP A 254 -21.23 -2.03 -1.44
N LEU A 255 -21.58 -0.74 -1.32
CA LEU A 255 -22.94 -0.27 -1.54
C LEU A 255 -23.42 -0.64 -2.94
N THR A 256 -22.57 -0.47 -3.95
CA THR A 256 -22.87 -0.85 -5.35
C THR A 256 -23.07 -2.36 -5.50
N ILE A 257 -22.21 -3.18 -4.89
CA ILE A 257 -22.34 -4.64 -4.89
C ILE A 257 -23.64 -5.07 -4.20
N TRP A 258 -23.96 -4.51 -3.03
CA TRP A 258 -25.18 -4.85 -2.33
C TRP A 258 -26.42 -4.40 -3.10
N GLU A 259 -26.40 -3.25 -3.75
CA GLU A 259 -27.48 -2.80 -4.64
C GLU A 259 -27.69 -3.76 -5.81
N TYR A 260 -26.61 -4.24 -6.42
CA TYR A 260 -26.68 -5.28 -7.44
C TYR A 260 -27.41 -6.52 -6.91
N PHE A 261 -27.05 -7.03 -5.72
CA PHE A 261 -27.71 -8.20 -5.14
C PHE A 261 -29.16 -7.94 -4.73
N ALA A 262 -29.47 -6.76 -4.20
CA ALA A 262 -30.83 -6.35 -3.84
C ALA A 262 -31.76 -6.39 -5.07
N ASN A 263 -31.28 -5.90 -6.21
CA ASN A 263 -32.01 -5.96 -7.48
C ASN A 263 -32.16 -7.37 -8.05
N HIS A 264 -31.42 -8.35 -7.52
CA HIS A 264 -31.53 -9.78 -7.84
C HIS A 264 -32.22 -10.56 -6.72
N ASN A 265 -33.17 -9.92 -6.02
CA ASN A 265 -34.01 -10.52 -4.98
C ASN A 265 -33.26 -11.02 -3.73
N ASN A 266 -32.04 -10.55 -3.46
CA ASN A 266 -31.37 -10.83 -2.20
C ASN A 266 -31.92 -9.91 -1.10
N THR A 267 -32.83 -10.44 -0.27
CA THR A 267 -33.48 -9.69 0.82
C THR A 267 -32.51 -9.21 1.89
N LYS A 268 -31.41 -9.93 2.14
CA LYS A 268 -30.37 -9.51 3.09
C LYS A 268 -29.64 -8.26 2.59
N ALA A 269 -29.31 -8.22 1.30
CA ALA A 269 -28.71 -7.04 0.69
C ALA A 269 -29.64 -5.82 0.78
N SER A 270 -30.94 -6.01 0.51
CA SER A 270 -31.94 -4.95 0.70
C SER A 270 -32.03 -4.49 2.16
N ALA A 271 -31.92 -5.39 3.14
CA ALA A 271 -31.91 -5.06 4.56
C ALA A 271 -30.66 -4.25 4.97
N VAL A 272 -29.49 -4.65 4.49
CA VAL A 272 -28.22 -3.92 4.71
C VAL A 272 -28.30 -2.50 4.16
N LEU A 273 -28.81 -2.33 2.93
CA LEU A 273 -28.97 -1.00 2.32
C LEU A 273 -29.97 -0.12 3.10
N LYS A 274 -31.10 -0.70 3.55
CA LYS A 274 -32.06 0.02 4.40
C LYS A 274 -31.43 0.47 5.72
N ALA A 275 -30.60 -0.38 6.34
CA ALA A 275 -29.86 -0.02 7.55
C ALA A 275 -28.86 1.12 7.29
N CYS A 276 -28.14 1.07 6.17
CA CYS A 276 -27.18 2.12 5.77
C CYS A 276 -27.88 3.44 5.43
N ALA A 277 -29.10 3.40 4.89
CA ALA A 277 -29.91 4.58 4.60
C ALA A 277 -30.42 5.27 5.88
N LYS A 278 -30.76 4.49 6.92
CA LYS A 278 -31.10 5.04 8.24
C LYS A 278 -29.89 5.71 8.91
N GLU A 279 -28.75 5.03 8.87
CA GLU A 279 -27.51 5.53 9.43
C GLU A 279 -26.31 4.99 8.67
N SER A 280 -25.50 5.90 8.13
CA SER A 280 -24.32 5.57 7.34
C SER A 280 -23.32 4.72 8.13
N ILE A 281 -22.60 3.85 7.43
CA ILE A 281 -21.55 2.99 8.00
C ILE A 281 -20.48 3.81 8.72
N GLN A 282 -20.05 4.93 8.12
CA GLN A 282 -19.03 5.81 8.67
C GLN A 282 -19.45 6.37 10.03
N LYS A 283 -20.70 6.85 10.14
CA LYS A 283 -21.27 7.35 11.40
C LYS A 283 -21.36 6.27 12.47
N ARG A 284 -21.84 5.06 12.12
CA ARG A 284 -21.86 3.91 13.03
C ARG A 284 -20.46 3.53 13.53
N ALA A 285 -19.48 3.50 12.62
CA ALA A 285 -18.10 3.17 12.95
C ALA A 285 -17.44 4.22 13.86
N ALA A 286 -17.69 5.51 13.61
CA ALA A 286 -17.20 6.59 14.47
C ALA A 286 -17.80 6.51 15.89
N SER A 287 -19.11 6.26 15.99
CA SER A 287 -19.79 6.06 17.28
C SER A 287 -19.23 4.84 18.03
N ALA A 288 -19.06 3.70 17.35
CA ALA A 288 -18.52 2.49 17.95
C ALA A 288 -17.06 2.66 18.44
N ALA A 289 -16.22 3.37 17.68
CA ALA A 289 -14.86 3.69 18.08
C ALA A 289 -14.82 4.55 19.35
N THR A 290 -15.71 5.55 19.44
CA THR A 290 -15.81 6.45 20.61
C THR A 290 -16.27 5.71 21.86
N THR A 291 -17.27 4.83 21.72
CA THR A 291 -17.78 4.02 22.84
C THR A 291 -16.73 3.04 23.36
N GLY A 292 -15.97 2.39 22.46
CA GLY A 292 -14.89 1.48 22.86
C GLY A 292 -13.77 2.18 23.66
N PHE A 293 -13.44 3.42 23.31
CA PHE A 293 -12.45 4.21 24.03
C PHE A 293 -12.92 4.61 25.44
N ASN A 294 -14.19 5.00 25.59
CA ASN A 294 -14.75 5.36 26.88
C ASN A 294 -14.83 4.16 27.85
N LEU A 295 -15.17 2.96 27.35
CA LEU A 295 -15.17 1.74 28.16
C LEU A 295 -13.77 1.32 28.61
N ALA A 296 -12.73 1.50 27.78
CA ALA A 296 -11.35 1.20 28.17
C ALA A 296 -10.86 2.11 29.32
N ASN A 297 -11.13 3.42 29.24
CA ASN A 297 -10.73 4.39 30.26
C ASN A 297 -11.53 4.25 31.57
N SER A 298 -12.77 3.78 31.49
CA SER A 298 -13.62 3.51 32.67
C SER A 298 -13.08 2.35 33.50
N ASN A 299 -12.53 1.32 32.85
CA ASN A 299 -11.99 0.14 33.51
C ASN A 299 -10.61 0.39 34.15
N GLU A 300 -9.78 1.27 33.58
CA GLU A 300 -8.53 1.68 34.23
C GLU A 300 -8.76 2.52 35.50
N SER A 301 -9.82 3.33 35.52
CA SER A 301 -10.18 4.16 36.68
C SER A 301 -10.68 3.34 37.87
N GLN A 302 -11.27 2.17 37.64
CA GLN A 302 -11.72 1.27 38.71
C GLN A 302 -10.57 0.45 39.32
N PHE A 303 -9.48 0.22 38.59
CA PHE A 303 -8.31 -0.50 39.11
C PHE A 303 -7.43 0.37 40.02
N LEU A 304 -7.46 1.70 39.86
CA LEU A 304 -6.67 2.64 40.68
C LEU A 304 -7.31 3.00 42.04
N ILE A 305 -8.56 2.61 42.30
CA ILE A 305 -9.26 2.87 43.58
C ILE A 305 -9.21 1.64 44.51
N ALA A 306 -8.67 0.51 44.04
CA ALA A 306 -8.59 -0.75 44.78
C ALA A 306 -7.19 -1.13 45.29
N GLN A 307 -6.25 -0.17 45.34
CA GLN A 307 -4.94 -0.30 46.01
C GLN A 307 -4.82 0.72 47.14
#